data_AF-A0A543CC55-F1
#
_entry.id   AF-A0A543CC55-F1
#
_cell.length_a   1.000
_cell.length_b   1.000
_cell.length_c   1.000
_cell.angle_alpha   90.00
_cell.angle_beta   90.00
_cell.angle_gamma   90.00
#
_symmetry.space_group_name_H-M   'P 1'
#
loop_
_entity.id
_entity.type
_entity.pdbx_description
1 polymer ?
#
loop_
_entity_poly.entity_id
_entity_poly.type
_entity_poly.pdbx_seq_one_letter_code
_entity_poly.pdbx_strand_id
1 'polypeptide(L)' 'MVSMIGNPDDERPVELSDDDELDVLPDQTRDDSDTGWGEWRQVDEDARLLEERPPHW' A
#
# COMPACT_ATOMS: atom_id res chain seq x y z
N MET A 1 -27.64 -15.32 -6.30
CA MET A 1 -27.27 -13.95 -5.92
C MET A 1 -26.45 -14.07 -4.64
N VAL A 2 -25.13 -13.85 -4.72
CA VAL A 2 -24.28 -13.78 -3.53
C VAL A 2 -24.41 -12.36 -3.00
N SER A 3 -25.00 -12.20 -1.82
CA SER A 3 -24.92 -10.92 -1.10
C SER A 3 -23.46 -10.69 -0.75
N MET A 4 -22.87 -9.64 -1.30
CA MET A 4 -21.71 -8.97 -0.71
C MET A 4 -22.16 -8.42 0.64
N ILE A 5 -22.13 -9.27 1.66
CA ILE A 5 -22.13 -8.81 3.04
C ILE A 5 -20.75 -8.14 3.16
N GLY A 6 -20.71 -6.82 3.07
CA GLY A 6 -19.51 -6.05 3.40
C GLY A 6 -18.99 -6.54 4.76
N ASN A 7 -17.67 -6.53 4.94
CA ASN A 7 -17.12 -6.93 6.22
C ASN A 7 -17.79 -6.03 7.27
N PRO A 8 -18.37 -6.53 8.38
CA PRO A 8 -19.02 -5.69 9.39
C PRO A 8 -18.08 -4.60 9.95
N ASP A 9 -16.78 -4.76 9.71
CA ASP A 9 -15.73 -3.79 9.94
C ASP A 9 -15.87 -2.52 9.09
N ASP A 10 -16.30 -2.64 7.82
CA ASP A 10 -16.52 -1.52 6.88
C ASP A 10 -17.67 -0.59 7.33
N GLU A 11 -18.62 -1.11 8.12
CA GLU A 11 -19.76 -0.35 8.64
C GLU A 11 -19.45 0.34 9.98
N ARG A 12 -18.24 0.17 10.53
CA ARG A 12 -17.88 0.78 11.82
C ARG A 12 -17.56 2.27 11.63
N PRO A 13 -18.09 3.14 12.49
CA PRO A 13 -17.74 4.56 12.46
C PRO A 13 -16.26 4.75 12.83
N VAL A 14 -15.53 5.51 12.02
CA VAL A 14 -14.20 6.02 12.34
C VAL A 14 -14.37 7.42 12.92
N GLU A 15 -14.12 7.57 14.22
CA GLU A 15 -14.06 8.87 14.87
C GLU A 15 -12.76 9.57 14.44
N LEU A 16 -12.85 10.44 13.44
CA LEU A 16 -11.78 11.38 13.10
C LEU A 16 -11.89 12.56 14.07
N SER A 17 -10.78 12.93 14.72
CA SER A 17 -10.72 14.16 15.51
C SER A 17 -11.18 15.36 14.67
N ASP A 18 -11.68 16.42 15.32
CA ASP A 18 -12.08 17.64 14.63
C ASP A 18 -10.97 18.10 13.66
N ASP A 19 -11.34 18.53 12.44
CA ASP A 19 -10.41 18.85 11.33
C ASP A 19 -9.33 19.87 11.75
N ASP A 20 -9.66 20.74 12.72
CA ASP A 20 -8.77 21.74 13.32
C ASP A 20 -7.71 21.17 14.30
N GLU A 21 -7.87 19.92 14.76
CA GLU A 21 -6.94 19.22 15.66
C GLU A 21 -6.03 18.22 14.92
N LEU A 22 -6.27 18.01 13.61
CA LEU A 22 -5.44 17.15 12.76
C LEU A 22 -4.26 17.93 12.20
N ASP A 23 -3.05 17.56 12.61
CA ASP A 23 -1.83 18.07 11.99
C ASP A 23 -1.76 17.64 10.52
N VAL A 24 -1.89 18.62 9.61
CA VAL A 24 -1.75 18.38 8.17
C VAL A 24 -0.32 17.93 7.91
N LEU A 25 -0.17 16.65 7.57
CA LEU A 25 1.11 16.09 7.17
C LEU A 25 1.57 16.73 5.84
N PRO A 26 2.89 16.87 5.65
CA PRO A 26 3.43 17.31 4.37
C PRO A 26 3.05 16.32 3.25
N ASP A 27 3.00 16.82 2.01
CA ASP A 27 2.68 16.00 0.82
C ASP A 27 3.60 14.77 0.65
N GLN A 28 4.80 14.81 1.23
CA GLN A 28 5.74 13.70 1.28
C GLN A 28 6.28 13.54 2.71
N THR A 29 6.30 12.30 3.22
CA THR A 29 6.89 12.01 4.53
C THR A 29 8.41 11.90 4.42
N ARG A 30 9.14 12.11 5.53
CA ARG A 30 10.61 12.04 5.54
C ARG A 30 11.15 10.65 5.17
N ASP A 31 10.39 9.61 5.51
CA ASP A 31 10.72 8.20 5.27
C ASP A 31 10.19 7.69 3.92
N ASP A 32 9.39 8.50 3.23
CA ASP A 32 8.97 8.23 1.85
C ASP A 32 10.12 8.56 0.91
N SER A 33 10.95 7.53 0.70
CA SER A 33 12.01 7.53 -0.27
C SER A 33 11.89 6.27 -1.10
N ASP A 34 11.84 6.43 -2.42
CA ASP A 34 11.97 5.32 -3.37
C ASP A 34 13.35 4.64 -3.29
N THR A 35 14.28 5.17 -2.48
CA THR A 35 15.61 4.58 -2.28
C THR A 35 15.50 3.17 -1.70
N GLY A 36 16.00 2.18 -2.45
CA GLY A 36 15.89 0.77 -2.09
C GLY A 36 14.61 0.09 -2.57
N TRP A 37 13.64 0.86 -3.10
CA TRP A 37 12.43 0.37 -3.76
C TRP A 37 12.63 0.39 -5.27
N GLY A 38 13.26 -0.66 -5.80
CA GLY A 38 13.31 -0.88 -7.24
C GLY A 38 14.16 0.13 -8.01
N GLU A 39 15.37 0.39 -7.50
CA GLU A 39 16.40 1.17 -8.18
C GLU A 39 16.45 0.85 -9.68
N TRP A 40 16.54 1.89 -10.53
CA TRP A 40 16.29 1.79 -11.98
C TRP A 40 16.88 0.51 -12.58
N ARG A 41 15.97 -0.40 -12.92
CA ARG A 41 16.25 -1.78 -13.32
C ARG A 41 17.38 -1.82 -14.33
N GLN A 42 18.44 -2.55 -14.01
CA GLN A 42 19.29 -3.10 -15.05
C GLN A 42 18.39 -3.99 -15.92
N VAL A 43 18.58 -3.93 -17.25
CA VAL A 43 17.62 -4.43 -18.26
C VAL A 43 17.23 -5.92 -18.09
N ASP A 44 17.98 -6.70 -17.33
CA ASP A 44 17.80 -8.15 -17.13
C ASP A 44 17.50 -8.57 -15.67
N GLU A 45 17.11 -7.63 -14.82
CA GLU A 45 17.04 -7.87 -13.38
C GLU A 45 15.81 -8.70 -12.93
N ASP A 46 14.80 -8.83 -13.80
CA ASP A 46 13.54 -9.51 -13.49
C ASP A 46 13.58 -11.03 -13.77
N ALA A 47 14.61 -11.54 -14.47
CA ALA A 47 14.71 -12.96 -14.84
C ALA A 47 14.73 -13.89 -13.62
N ARG A 48 15.47 -13.51 -12.57
CA ARG A 48 15.52 -14.22 -11.28
C ARG A 48 14.16 -14.31 -10.58
N LEU A 49 13.32 -13.28 -10.71
CA LEU A 49 11.99 -13.24 -10.08
C LEU A 49 11.01 -14.18 -10.79
N LEU A 50 11.17 -14.35 -12.10
CA LEU A 50 10.39 -15.31 -12.88
C LEU A 50 10.80 -16.75 -12.58
N GLU A 51 12.09 -16.99 -12.34
CA GLU A 51 12.63 -18.30 -11.95
C GLU A 51 12.19 -18.70 -10.52
N GLU A 52 12.08 -17.73 -9.61
CA GLU A 52 11.71 -17.96 -8.21
C GLU A 52 10.21 -17.81 -7.92
N ARG A 53 9.37 -17.69 -8.97
CA ARG A 53 7.92 -17.50 -8.80
C ARG A 53 7.30 -18.56 -7.88
N PRO A 54 6.66 -18.14 -6.77
CA PRO A 54 5.86 -19.03 -5.95
C PRO A 54 4.72 -19.66 -6.76
N PRO A 55 4.31 -20.91 -6.46
CA PRO A 55 3.29 -21.62 -7.24
C PRO A 55 1.89 -20.99 -7.24
N HIS A 56 1.66 -19.99 -6.40
CA HIS A 56 0.37 -19.31 -6.24
C HIS A 56 0.43 -17.81 -6.56
N TRP A 57 1.48 -17.37 -7.26
CA TRP A 57 1.55 -16.00 -7.78
C TRP A 57 0.50 -15.77 -8.87
#